data_AF-A0A950H5I7-F1
#
_entry.id   AF-A0A950H5I7-F1
#
_cell.length_a   1.000
_cell.length_b   1.000
_cell.length_c   1.000
_cell.angle_alpha   90.00
_cell.angle_beta   90.00
_cell.angle_gamma   90.00
#
_symmetry.space_group_name_H-M   'P 1'
#
loop_
_entity.id
_entity.type
_entity.pdbx_description
1 polymer ?
#
loop_
_entity_poly.entity_id
_entity_poly.type
_entity_poly.pdbx_seq_one_letter_code
_entity_poly.pdbx_strand_id
1 'polypeptide(L)'
;YDEPQNQTEPDLDDLNDYNRHLYHKEVAGLIERFNSVLKPGEPKLYAPDIKFNRAIGKYKEQKFHAKTGEPLDDKAYEQHLAEYMPSPADKKLLLEIIANEKSWIAEKEGARDPLATIGEPRKSAINL
;
A
#
# COMPACT_ATOMS: atom_id res chain seq x y z
N TYR A 1 5.28 10.63 -11.69
CA TYR A 1 4.23 11.27 -12.49
C TYR A 1 4.92 12.05 -13.58
N ASP A 2 4.64 11.72 -14.83
CA ASP A 2 5.08 12.50 -15.98
C ASP A 2 3.88 12.56 -16.93
N GLU A 3 3.29 13.74 -17.09
CA GLU A 3 2.19 14.02 -18.04
C GLU A 3 2.43 13.51 -19.47
N PRO A 4 3.69 13.37 -19.98
CA PRO A 4 3.95 12.87 -21.34
C PRO A 4 3.58 11.39 -21.58
N GLN A 5 3.27 10.60 -20.55
CA GLN A 5 3.07 9.15 -20.70
C GLN A 5 1.66 8.75 -21.17
N ASN A 6 0.67 9.64 -21.07
CA ASN A 6 -0.70 9.34 -21.49
C ASN A 6 -0.88 9.71 -22.98
N GLN A 7 -0.79 8.72 -23.86
CA GLN A 7 -0.89 8.91 -25.32
C GLN A 7 -2.32 9.05 -25.83
N THR A 8 -3.32 8.87 -24.96
CA THR A 8 -4.75 8.90 -25.31
C THR A 8 -5.44 10.09 -24.66
N GLU A 9 -6.43 10.67 -25.36
CA GLU A 9 -7.28 11.71 -24.76
C GLU A 9 -7.96 11.17 -23.49
N PRO A 10 -8.04 11.98 -22.42
CA PRO A 10 -8.66 11.55 -21.17
C PRO A 10 -10.17 11.34 -21.36
N ASP A 11 -10.63 10.13 -21.07
CA ASP A 11 -12.07 9.85 -20.91
C ASP A 11 -12.54 10.44 -19.58
N LEU A 12 -13.27 11.56 -19.66
CA LEU A 12 -13.75 12.28 -18.47
C LEU A 12 -14.75 11.44 -17.65
N ASP A 13 -15.45 10.50 -18.28
CA ASP A 13 -16.42 9.64 -17.61
C ASP A 13 -15.72 8.51 -16.81
N ASP A 14 -14.50 8.11 -17.21
CA ASP A 14 -13.73 7.04 -16.56
C ASP A 14 -12.46 7.55 -15.83
N LEU A 15 -12.27 8.86 -15.74
CA LEU A 15 -11.07 9.48 -15.14
C LEU A 15 -10.77 8.96 -13.72
N ASN A 16 -11.80 8.72 -12.93
CA ASN A 16 -11.66 8.17 -11.58
C ASN A 16 -11.16 6.73 -11.56
N ASP A 17 -11.57 5.90 -12.53
CA ASP A 17 -11.08 4.53 -12.63
C ASP A 17 -9.68 4.48 -13.20
N TYR A 18 -9.39 5.30 -14.21
CA TYR A 18 -8.04 5.48 -14.74
C TYR A 18 -7.05 5.90 -13.64
N ASN A 19 -7.38 6.94 -12.86
CA ASN A 19 -6.55 7.40 -11.74
C ASN A 19 -6.36 6.31 -10.67
N ARG A 20 -7.37 5.49 -10.42
CA ARG A 20 -7.25 4.36 -9.48
C ARG A 20 -6.26 3.31 -9.97
N HIS A 21 -6.24 3.01 -11.27
CA HIS A 21 -5.26 2.09 -11.85
C HIS A 21 -3.84 2.66 -11.79
N LEU A 22 -3.66 3.96 -12.02
CA LEU A 22 -2.36 4.61 -11.86
C LEU A 22 -1.87 4.55 -10.41
N TYR A 23 -2.74 4.91 -9.46
CA TYR A 23 -2.42 4.82 -8.04
C TYR A 23 -2.07 3.38 -7.61
N HIS A 24 -2.83 2.39 -8.08
CA HIS A 24 -2.55 0.98 -7.81
C HIS A 24 -1.16 0.56 -8.31
N LYS A 25 -0.78 0.94 -9.54
CA LYS A 25 0.56 0.66 -10.10
C LYS A 25 1.67 1.31 -9.28
N GLU A 26 1.48 2.55 -8.83
CA GLU A 26 2.45 3.25 -7.99
C GLU A 26 2.63 2.55 -6.64
N VAL A 27 1.54 2.21 -5.96
CA VAL A 27 1.57 1.47 -4.69
C VAL A 27 2.23 0.11 -4.86
N ALA A 28 1.92 -0.62 -5.93
CA ALA A 28 2.59 -1.90 -6.23
C ALA A 28 4.12 -1.72 -6.38
N GLY A 29 4.55 -0.68 -7.09
CA GLY A 29 5.98 -0.34 -7.22
C GLY A 29 6.65 0.03 -5.90
N LEU A 30 5.94 0.67 -4.97
CA LEU A 30 6.44 0.95 -3.62
C LEU A 30 6.55 -0.34 -2.78
N ILE A 31 5.56 -1.23 -2.87
CA ILE A 31 5.58 -2.52 -2.17
C ILE A 31 6.77 -3.37 -2.61
N GLU A 32 7.13 -3.36 -3.90
CA GLU A 32 8.34 -4.05 -4.36
C GLU A 32 9.62 -3.57 -3.66
N ARG A 33 9.68 -2.31 -3.22
CA ARG A 33 10.81 -1.81 -2.41
C ARG A 33 10.80 -2.40 -1.01
N PHE A 34 9.63 -2.62 -0.40
CA PHE A 34 9.52 -3.29 0.90
C PHE A 34 9.95 -4.75 0.85
N ASN A 35 9.80 -5.42 -0.31
CA ASN A 35 10.28 -6.79 -0.49
C ASN A 35 11.81 -6.93 -0.37
N SER A 36 12.57 -5.83 -0.44
CA SER A 36 14.04 -5.85 -0.28
C SER A 36 14.51 -6.09 1.15
N VAL A 37 13.67 -5.85 2.15
CA VAL A 37 14.01 -6.02 3.58
C VAL A 37 13.44 -7.30 4.20
N LEU A 38 12.71 -8.10 3.40
CA LEU A 38 12.18 -9.39 3.86
C LEU A 38 13.31 -10.41 4.08
N LYS A 39 13.13 -11.28 5.06
CA LYS A 39 14.08 -12.36 5.31
C LYS A 39 13.99 -13.42 4.20
N PRO A 40 15.08 -14.15 3.91
CA PRO A 40 15.04 -15.25 2.96
C PRO A 40 13.95 -16.27 3.33
N GLY A 41 13.06 -16.58 2.38
CA GLY A 41 11.96 -17.53 2.56
C GLY A 41 10.62 -16.92 2.99
N GLU A 42 10.57 -15.63 3.34
CA GLU A 42 9.30 -14.95 3.61
C GLU A 42 8.52 -14.68 2.30
N PRO A 43 7.18 -14.82 2.31
CA PRO A 43 6.37 -14.52 1.15
C PRO A 43 6.45 -13.02 0.81
N LYS A 44 6.62 -12.71 -0.48
CA LYS A 44 6.64 -11.32 -0.95
C LYS A 44 5.30 -10.63 -0.71
N LEU A 45 5.36 -9.39 -0.27
CA LEU A 45 4.24 -8.47 -0.22
C LEU A 45 3.82 -8.08 -1.64
N TYR A 46 2.53 -7.87 -1.84
CA TYR A 46 1.94 -7.43 -3.10
C TYR A 46 0.71 -6.56 -2.87
N ALA A 47 0.38 -5.68 -3.82
CA ALA A 47 -0.88 -4.98 -3.83
C ALA A 47 -2.00 -5.96 -4.25
N PRO A 48 -3.12 -6.06 -3.51
CA PRO A 48 -4.23 -6.92 -3.93
C PRO A 48 -4.82 -6.46 -5.26
N ASP A 49 -5.53 -7.36 -5.94
CA ASP A 49 -6.23 -7.04 -7.18
C ASP A 49 -7.22 -5.89 -6.97
N ILE A 50 -7.29 -4.98 -7.94
CA ILE A 50 -8.09 -3.74 -7.86
C ILE A 50 -9.60 -3.99 -7.67
N LYS A 51 -10.08 -5.20 -7.99
CA LYS A 51 -11.46 -5.63 -7.84
C LYS A 51 -11.79 -6.15 -6.44
N PHE A 52 -10.77 -6.52 -5.66
CA PHE A 52 -10.96 -7.16 -4.36
C PHE A 52 -11.57 -6.21 -3.32
N ASN A 53 -12.57 -6.70 -2.59
CA ASN A 53 -13.14 -6.08 -1.40
C ASN A 53 -13.56 -4.60 -1.60
N ARG A 54 -14.32 -4.34 -2.66
CA ARG A 54 -14.73 -2.98 -3.06
C ARG A 54 -16.12 -2.62 -2.55
N ALA A 55 -16.22 -1.46 -1.89
CA ALA A 55 -17.48 -0.88 -1.45
C ALA A 55 -18.07 0.16 -2.43
N ILE A 56 -17.31 0.56 -3.46
CA ILE A 56 -17.68 1.61 -4.43
C ILE A 56 -17.21 1.27 -5.85
N GLY A 57 -17.92 1.81 -6.84
CA GLY A 57 -17.59 1.72 -8.27
C GLY A 57 -18.06 0.42 -8.92
N LYS A 58 -17.55 0.13 -10.12
CA LYS A 58 -18.00 -0.98 -10.98
C LYS A 58 -17.88 -2.39 -10.37
N TYR A 59 -17.04 -2.56 -9.33
CA TYR A 59 -16.83 -3.84 -8.64
C TYR A 59 -17.47 -3.87 -7.24
N LYS A 60 -18.35 -2.91 -6.91
CA LYS A 60 -19.05 -2.84 -5.62
C LYS A 60 -19.78 -4.16 -5.34
N GLU A 61 -19.56 -4.71 -4.14
CA GLU A 61 -20.23 -5.92 -3.63
C GLU A 61 -19.98 -7.20 -4.48
N GLN A 62 -19.09 -7.12 -5.47
CA GLN A 62 -18.64 -8.28 -6.23
C GLN A 62 -17.52 -9.00 -5.49
N LYS A 63 -17.44 -10.31 -5.74
CA LYS A 63 -16.58 -11.23 -4.99
C LYS A 63 -15.45 -11.70 -5.88
N PHE A 64 -14.25 -11.19 -5.61
CA PHE A 64 -13.05 -11.52 -6.36
C PHE A 64 -11.96 -12.00 -5.41
N HIS A 65 -11.06 -12.86 -5.88
CA HIS A 65 -9.91 -13.30 -5.11
C HIS A 65 -8.85 -12.19 -5.02
N ALA A 66 -8.26 -11.98 -3.83
CA ALA A 66 -7.37 -10.84 -3.57
C ALA A 66 -6.06 -10.87 -4.37
N LYS A 67 -5.61 -12.06 -4.80
CA LYS A 67 -4.34 -12.21 -5.54
C LYS A 67 -4.53 -12.39 -7.05
N THR A 68 -5.52 -13.17 -7.45
CA THR A 68 -5.72 -13.54 -8.87
C THR A 68 -6.74 -12.65 -9.58
N GLY A 69 -7.61 -11.95 -8.83
CA GLY A 69 -8.68 -11.14 -9.41
C GLY A 69 -9.78 -11.97 -10.07
N GLU A 70 -9.80 -13.28 -9.84
CA GLU A 70 -10.81 -14.21 -10.35
C GLU A 70 -12.09 -14.11 -9.52
N PRO A 71 -13.28 -14.26 -10.13
CA PRO A 71 -14.53 -14.26 -9.39
C PRO A 71 -14.62 -15.46 -8.46
N LEU A 72 -15.15 -15.24 -7.25
CA LEU A 72 -15.39 -16.28 -6.25
C LEU A 72 -16.88 -16.41 -5.98
N ASP A 73 -17.32 -17.62 -5.64
CA ASP A 73 -18.66 -17.82 -5.08
C ASP A 73 -18.74 -17.29 -3.63
N ASP A 74 -19.97 -17.23 -3.11
CA ASP A 74 -20.25 -16.65 -1.80
C ASP A 74 -19.47 -17.31 -0.66
N LYS A 75 -19.42 -18.64 -0.65
CA LYS A 75 -18.77 -19.41 0.41
C LYS A 75 -17.25 -19.29 0.31
N ALA A 76 -16.71 -19.40 -0.90
CA ALA A 76 -15.28 -19.26 -1.16
C ALA A 76 -14.79 -17.85 -0.82
N TYR A 77 -15.59 -16.82 -1.11
CA TYR A 77 -15.25 -15.44 -0.78
C TYR A 77 -15.26 -15.17 0.73
N GLU A 78 -16.23 -15.69 1.47
CA GLU A 78 -16.28 -15.56 2.94
C GLU A 78 -15.08 -16.24 3.61
N GLN A 79 -14.72 -17.43 3.15
CA GLN A 79 -13.51 -18.13 3.62
C GLN A 79 -12.25 -17.33 3.28
N HIS A 80 -12.14 -16.87 2.03
CA HIS A 80 -11.02 -16.05 1.58
C HIS A 80 -10.90 -14.75 2.40
N LEU A 81 -12.01 -14.08 2.70
CA LEU A 81 -12.00 -12.88 3.55
C LEU A 81 -11.53 -13.17 4.98
N ALA A 82 -11.99 -14.27 5.58
CA ALA A 82 -11.61 -14.65 6.94
C ALA A 82 -10.11 -14.98 7.05
N GLU A 83 -9.52 -15.56 5.99
CA GLU A 83 -8.09 -15.88 5.93
C GLU A 83 -7.23 -14.67 5.54
N TYR A 84 -7.73 -13.82 4.64
CA TYR A 84 -6.94 -12.74 4.04
C TYR A 84 -6.99 -11.41 4.82
N MET A 85 -8.08 -11.14 5.54
CA MET A 85 -8.26 -9.87 6.26
C MET A 85 -7.88 -9.99 7.74
N PRO A 86 -7.32 -8.91 8.35
CA PRO A 86 -7.03 -8.91 9.78
C PRO A 86 -8.27 -9.19 10.63
N SER A 87 -8.20 -10.24 11.43
CA SER A 87 -9.25 -10.64 12.37
C SER A 87 -9.32 -9.71 13.59
N PRO A 88 -10.37 -9.81 14.41
CA PRO A 88 -10.42 -9.10 15.70
C PRO A 88 -9.25 -9.45 16.63
N ALA A 89 -8.78 -10.71 16.59
CA ALA A 89 -7.65 -11.15 17.38
C ALA A 89 -6.33 -10.50 16.92
N ASP A 90 -6.12 -10.38 15.61
CA ASP A 90 -4.93 -9.71 15.04
C ASP A 90 -4.89 -8.24 15.44
N LYS A 91 -6.04 -7.56 15.41
CA LYS A 91 -6.15 -6.15 15.83
C LYS A 91 -5.86 -5.99 17.31
N LYS A 92 -6.34 -6.92 18.16
CA LYS A 92 -6.06 -6.90 19.59
C LYS A 92 -4.56 -7.10 19.86
N LEU A 93 -3.96 -8.08 19.21
CA LEU A 93 -2.52 -8.36 19.29
C LEU A 93 -1.70 -7.13 18.87
N LEU A 94 -2.06 -6.49 17.76
CA LEU A 94 -1.40 -5.26 17.32
C LEU A 94 -1.43 -4.16 18.39
N LEU A 95 -2.58 -3.93 19.03
CA LEU A 95 -2.70 -2.95 20.10
C LEU A 95 -1.87 -3.32 21.34
N GLU A 96 -1.81 -4.60 21.68
CA GLU A 96 -0.98 -5.10 22.78
C GLU A 96 0.52 -4.92 22.50
N ILE A 97 0.96 -5.14 21.25
CA ILE A 97 2.35 -4.89 20.82
C ILE A 97 2.67 -3.40 20.95
N ILE A 98 1.81 -2.53 20.41
CA ILE A 98 2.03 -1.08 20.46
C ILE A 98 2.12 -0.57 21.91
N ALA A 99 1.33 -1.13 22.82
CA ALA A 99 1.30 -0.72 24.21
C ALA A 99 2.52 -1.18 25.02
N ASN A 100 3.06 -2.37 24.71
CA ASN A 100 4.02 -3.05 25.59
C ASN A 100 5.43 -3.18 25.02
N GLU A 101 5.58 -3.26 23.69
CA GLU A 101 6.87 -3.44 23.03
C GLU A 101 7.35 -2.12 22.44
N LYS A 102 8.41 -1.53 22.99
CA LYS A 102 8.92 -0.23 22.54
C LYS A 102 9.76 -0.33 21.25
N SER A 103 10.27 -1.52 20.92
CA SER A 103 11.15 -1.76 19.78
C SER A 103 10.44 -2.54 18.65
N TRP A 104 9.10 -2.46 18.58
CA TRP A 104 8.32 -3.11 17.52
C TRP A 104 8.52 -2.50 16.13
N ILE A 105 9.06 -1.27 16.06
CA ILE A 105 9.56 -0.62 14.85
C ILE A 105 11.06 -0.39 15.01
N ALA A 106 11.83 -0.80 14.00
CA ALA A 106 13.27 -0.55 13.95
C ALA A 106 13.56 0.95 13.75
N GLU A 107 14.61 1.45 14.39
CA GLU A 107 15.08 2.81 14.16
C GLU A 107 15.55 2.99 12.71
N LYS A 108 15.30 4.17 12.14
CA LYS A 108 15.76 4.48 10.80
C LYS A 108 17.28 4.74 10.82
N GLU A 109 18.03 3.87 10.14
CA GLU A 109 19.45 4.08 9.91
C GLU A 109 19.71 5.43 9.20
N GLY A 110 20.59 6.26 9.78
CA GLY A 110 20.94 7.56 9.21
C GLY A 110 19.90 8.67 9.39
N ALA A 111 18.88 8.49 10.23
CA ALA A 111 18.01 9.60 10.63
C ALA A 111 18.84 10.65 11.38
N ARG A 112 19.09 11.79 10.73
CA ARG A 112 19.61 12.98 11.42
C ARG A 112 18.59 13.41 12.46
N ASP A 113 19.06 13.64 13.68
CA ASP A 113 18.25 14.30 14.70
C ASP A 113 17.73 15.64 14.12
N PRO A 114 16.40 15.82 14.00
CA PRO A 114 15.82 17.05 13.46
C PRO A 114 16.20 18.29 14.31
N LEU A 115 16.67 18.10 15.54
CA LEU A 115 17.15 19.16 16.42
C LEU A 115 18.64 19.46 16.25
N ALA A 116 19.44 18.55 15.65
CA ALA A 116 20.87 18.76 15.45
C ALA A 116 21.21 19.88 14.44
N THR A 117 20.23 20.33 13.64
CA THR A 117 20.42 21.37 12.62
C THR A 117 19.66 22.67 12.88
N ILE A 118 19.01 22.82 14.05
CA ILE A 118 18.27 24.05 14.41
C ILE A 118 19.17 25.30 14.45
N GLY A 119 20.48 25.13 14.60
CA GLY A 119 21.47 26.22 14.62
C GLY A 119 22.32 26.37 13.35
N GLU A 120 22.18 25.48 12.35
CA GLU A 120 23.01 25.57 11.15
C GLU A 120 22.36 26.50 10.11
N PRO A 121 23.02 27.61 9.71
CA PRO A 121 22.47 28.47 8.67
C PRO A 121 22.35 27.67 7.37
N ARG A 122 21.12 27.56 6.85
CA ARG A 122 20.89 26.94 5.54
C ARG A 122 21.75 27.66 4.52
N LYS A 123 22.76 26.99 3.96
CA LYS A 123 23.45 27.47 2.78
C LYS A 123 22.46 27.40 1.63
N SER A 124 21.82 28.53 1.32
CA SER A 124 21.01 28.69 0.13
C SER A 124 21.86 28.33 -1.07
N ALA A 125 21.54 27.22 -1.74
CA ALA A 125 22.08 26.91 -3.05
C ALA A 125 21.41 27.85 -4.07
N ILE A 126 21.81 29.12 -4.06
CA ILE A 126 21.67 29.99 -5.23
C ILE A 126 22.90 29.67 -6.08
N ASN A 127 22.74 28.79 -7.05
CA ASN A 127 23.66 28.77 -8.18
C ASN A 127 23.05 29.70 -9.24
N LEU A 128 23.75 30.81 -9.46
CA LEU A 128 23.55 31.77 -10.54
C LEU A 128 23.92 31.13 -11.89
#